data_AF-A0A1V5H2Z3-F1
#
_entry.id   AF-A0A1V5H2Z3-F1
#
_cell.length_a   1.000
_cell.length_b   1.000
_cell.length_c   1.000
_cell.angle_alpha   90.00
_cell.angle_beta   90.00
_cell.angle_gamma   90.00
#
_symmetry.space_group_name_H-M   'P 1'
#
loop_
_entity.id
_entity.type
_entity.pdbx_description
1 polymer ?
#
loop_
_entity_poly.entity_id
_entity_poly.type
_entity_poly.pdbx_seq_one_letter_code
_entity_poly.pdbx_strand_id
1 'polypeptide(L)'
;MRQFTDTQGRSWQIVLNLGTALRVKDALGVDLLAPEAGEPPLVTRLTTDEFLLGSVICQLLARQMEACKLTEADILAAFDGATLLAAQEAFFAEMVDFFRSRGRADRAAAVAKHAALMQAAVRAAEAQVAAIRPETILGGTSGASPG
;
A
#
# COMPACT_ATOMS: atom_id res chain seq x y z
N MET A 1 15.78 6.02 3.24
CA MET A 1 15.80 4.61 2.82
C MET A 1 15.03 3.79 3.82
N ARG A 2 14.07 3.01 3.33
CA ARG A 2 13.25 2.10 4.13
C ARG A 2 13.45 0.68 3.61
N GLN A 3 13.18 -0.32 4.44
CA GLN A 3 13.36 -1.72 4.06
C GLN A 3 12.22 -2.58 4.58
N PHE A 4 11.98 -3.69 3.90
CA PHE A 4 11.09 -4.76 4.36
C PHE A 4 11.68 -6.12 3.99
N THR A 5 11.11 -7.19 4.55
CA THR A 5 11.52 -8.57 4.29
C THR A 5 10.36 -9.33 3.71
N ASP A 6 10.60 -10.13 2.67
CA ASP A 6 9.58 -10.97 2.07
C ASP A 6 9.48 -12.37 2.69
N THR A 7 8.49 -13.15 2.22
CA THR A 7 8.25 -14.53 2.66
C THR A 7 9.41 -15.50 2.42
N GLN A 8 10.38 -15.14 1.57
CA GLN A 8 11.58 -15.92 1.30
C GLN A 8 12.78 -15.46 2.14
N GLY A 9 12.58 -14.52 3.06
CA GLY A 9 13.63 -13.93 3.89
C GLY A 9 14.53 -12.94 3.16
N ARG A 10 14.16 -12.51 1.95
CA ARG A 10 14.94 -11.52 1.19
C ARG A 10 14.64 -10.12 1.72
N SER A 11 15.70 -9.33 1.93
CA SER A 11 15.59 -7.94 2.37
C SER A 11 15.60 -7.01 1.17
N TRP A 12 14.58 -6.15 1.09
CA TRP A 12 14.35 -5.24 -0.02
C TRP A 12 14.43 -3.79 0.44
N GLN A 13 15.19 -2.97 -0.28
CA GLN A 13 15.33 -1.54 0.00
C GLN A 13 14.37 -0.72 -0.88
N ILE A 14 13.51 0.07 -0.25
CA ILE A 14 12.71 1.07 -0.93
C ILE A 14 13.48 2.39 -0.94
N VAL A 15 13.80 2.86 -2.13
CA VAL A 15 14.51 4.13 -2.37
C VAL A 15 13.72 4.97 -3.36
N LEU A 16 13.28 6.15 -2.93
CA LEU A 16 12.66 7.13 -3.82
C LEU A 16 13.70 8.18 -4.21
N ASN A 17 14.06 8.21 -5.48
CA ASN A 17 14.89 9.25 -6.09
C ASN A 17 14.36 9.55 -7.50
N LEU A 18 14.96 10.51 -8.20
CA LEU A 18 14.49 10.85 -9.56
C LEU A 18 14.57 9.68 -10.54
N GLY A 19 15.57 8.80 -10.40
CA GLY A 19 15.73 7.63 -11.26
C GLY A 19 14.66 6.56 -11.03
N THR A 20 14.33 6.27 -9.76
CA THR A 20 13.25 5.33 -9.45
C THR A 20 11.87 5.91 -9.73
N ALA A 21 11.67 7.21 -9.48
CA ALA A 21 10.43 7.91 -9.85
C ALA A 21 10.21 7.96 -11.37
N LEU A 22 11.25 8.27 -12.16
CA LEU A 22 11.14 8.29 -13.62
C LEU A 22 10.83 6.90 -14.17
N ARG A 23 11.47 5.84 -13.64
CA ARG A 23 11.16 4.47 -14.04
C ARG A 23 9.70 4.10 -13.81
N VAL A 24 9.16 4.44 -12.63
CA VAL A 24 7.74 4.20 -12.32
C VAL A 24 6.84 4.97 -13.30
N LYS A 25 7.19 6.22 -13.61
CA LYS A 25 6.45 7.05 -14.55
C LYS A 25 6.48 6.48 -15.97
N ASP A 26 7.63 6.04 -16.45
CA ASP A 26 7.80 5.49 -17.80
C ASP A 26 7.10 4.12 -17.95
N ALA A 27 7.19 3.27 -16.92
CA ALA A 27 6.63 1.92 -16.97
C ALA A 27 5.11 1.88 -16.73
N LEU A 28 4.60 2.71 -15.81
CA LEU A 28 3.23 2.62 -15.30
C LEU A 28 2.38 3.87 -15.57
N GLY A 29 2.97 4.95 -16.08
CA GLY A 29 2.29 6.24 -16.22
C GLY A 29 2.00 6.93 -14.88
N VAL A 30 2.65 6.49 -13.80
CA VAL A 30 2.41 6.97 -12.43
C VAL A 30 3.46 8.00 -12.02
N ASP A 31 3.02 9.21 -11.69
CA ASP A 31 3.91 10.27 -11.21
C ASP A 31 3.98 10.30 -9.67
N LEU A 32 4.93 9.55 -9.10
CA LEU A 32 5.15 9.51 -7.65
C LEU A 32 5.50 10.87 -7.02
N LEU A 33 5.87 11.87 -7.82
CA LEU A 33 6.22 13.21 -7.33
C LEU A 33 4.99 14.13 -7.19
N ALA A 34 3.81 13.67 -7.61
CA ALA A 34 2.53 14.36 -7.51
C ALA A 34 1.48 13.48 -6.80
N PRO A 35 1.66 13.15 -5.51
CA PRO A 35 0.76 12.27 -4.76
C PRO A 35 -0.69 12.77 -4.69
N GLU A 36 -0.90 14.07 -4.82
CA GLU A 36 -2.21 14.73 -4.84
C GLU A 36 -2.91 14.73 -6.21
N ALA A 37 -2.23 14.30 -7.28
CA ALA A 37 -2.77 14.37 -8.63
C ALA A 37 -3.78 13.25 -8.92
N GLY A 38 -4.76 13.55 -9.78
CA GLY A 38 -5.81 12.63 -10.22
C GLY A 38 -7.06 12.64 -9.34
N GLU A 39 -8.08 11.91 -9.77
CA GLU A 39 -9.35 11.70 -9.05
C GLU A 39 -9.73 10.21 -9.14
N PRO A 40 -9.65 9.42 -8.04
CA PRO A 40 -9.15 9.82 -6.72
C PRO A 40 -7.63 10.10 -6.73
N PRO A 41 -7.11 10.88 -5.76
CA PRO A 41 -5.69 11.21 -5.66
C PRO A 41 -4.79 9.97 -5.73
N LEU A 42 -3.60 10.10 -6.33
CA LEU A 42 -2.65 8.99 -6.47
C LEU A 42 -2.36 8.30 -5.13
N VAL A 43 -2.17 9.06 -4.05
CA VAL A 43 -1.95 8.50 -2.72
C VAL A 43 -3.12 7.63 -2.25
N THR A 44 -4.36 7.99 -2.58
CA THR A 44 -5.55 7.17 -2.28
C THR A 44 -5.51 5.88 -3.07
N ARG A 45 -5.25 5.96 -4.38
CA ARG A 45 -5.16 4.79 -5.27
C ARG A 45 -4.09 3.81 -4.81
N LEU A 46 -2.89 4.30 -4.49
CA LEU A 46 -1.78 3.49 -3.96
C LEU A 46 -2.11 2.81 -2.63
N THR A 47 -3.13 3.26 -1.92
CA THR A 47 -3.56 2.67 -0.66
C THR A 47 -4.68 1.63 -0.85
N THR A 48 -5.48 1.73 -1.91
CA THR A 48 -6.68 0.90 -2.11
C THR A 48 -6.59 -0.07 -3.29
N ASP A 49 -5.54 0.04 -4.10
CA ASP A 49 -5.29 -0.82 -5.26
C ASP A 49 -3.97 -1.57 -5.03
N GLU A 50 -4.09 -2.81 -4.56
CA GLU A 50 -2.96 -3.67 -4.21
C GLU A 50 -2.10 -4.01 -5.44
N PHE A 51 -2.71 -4.12 -6.63
CA PHE A 51 -1.97 -4.38 -7.86
C PHE A 51 -1.15 -3.17 -8.27
N LEU A 52 -1.73 -1.96 -8.21
CA LEU A 52 -1.00 -0.73 -8.46
C LEU A 52 0.17 -0.56 -7.48
N LEU A 53 -0.08 -0.76 -6.19
CA LEU A 53 0.96 -0.68 -5.16
C LEU A 53 2.08 -1.71 -5.42
N GLY A 54 1.71 -2.97 -5.67
CA GLY A 54 2.63 -4.06 -5.96
C GLY A 54 3.51 -3.76 -7.17
N SER A 55 2.91 -3.34 -8.29
CA SER A 55 3.65 -2.98 -9.50
C SER A 55 4.57 -1.77 -9.29
N VAL A 56 4.12 -0.72 -8.58
CA VAL A 56 4.99 0.41 -8.23
C VAL A 56 6.19 -0.05 -7.41
N ILE A 57 5.98 -0.87 -6.39
CA ILE A 57 7.08 -1.39 -5.57
C ILE A 57 8.03 -2.23 -6.41
N CYS A 58 7.54 -3.10 -7.30
CA CYS A 58 8.39 -3.86 -8.22
C CYS A 58 9.27 -2.96 -9.09
N GLN A 59 8.73 -1.84 -9.60
CA GLN A 59 9.52 -0.87 -10.34
C GLN A 59 10.59 -0.19 -9.47
N LEU A 60 10.30 0.11 -8.20
CA LEU A 60 11.29 0.63 -7.26
C LEU A 60 12.40 -0.39 -6.96
N LEU A 61 12.07 -1.69 -6.95
CA LEU A 61 12.98 -2.80 -6.67
C LEU A 61 13.72 -3.32 -7.91
N ALA A 62 13.40 -2.84 -9.11
CA ALA A 62 13.85 -3.40 -10.38
C ALA A 62 15.37 -3.71 -10.43
N ARG A 63 16.23 -2.80 -9.94
CA ARG A 63 17.68 -3.02 -9.91
C ARG A 63 18.12 -4.12 -8.94
N GLN A 64 17.45 -4.25 -7.80
CA GLN A 64 17.68 -5.33 -6.85
C GLN A 64 17.21 -6.67 -7.41
N MET A 65 16.06 -6.67 -8.10
CA MET A 65 15.54 -7.84 -8.79
C MET A 65 16.49 -8.33 -9.89
N GLU A 66 17.00 -7.41 -10.72
CA GLU A 66 18.01 -7.70 -11.74
C GLU A 66 19.26 -8.34 -11.13
N ALA A 67 19.77 -7.78 -10.03
CA ALA A 67 20.94 -8.32 -9.33
C ALA A 67 20.70 -9.72 -8.75
N CYS A 68 19.49 -10.00 -8.28
CA CYS A 68 19.08 -11.32 -7.77
C CYS A 68 18.57 -12.26 -8.87
N LYS A 69 18.51 -11.83 -10.14
CA LYS A 69 17.95 -12.57 -11.28
C LYS A 69 16.48 -12.99 -11.06
N LEU A 70 15.70 -12.10 -10.46
CA LEU A 70 14.28 -12.30 -10.19
C LEU A 70 13.41 -11.49 -11.16
N THR A 71 12.24 -12.03 -11.45
CA THR A 71 11.22 -11.38 -12.27
C THR A 71 10.19 -10.67 -11.41
N GLU A 72 9.38 -9.80 -12.00
CA GLU A 72 8.23 -9.17 -11.31
C GLU A 72 7.27 -10.23 -10.75
N ALA A 73 7.02 -11.31 -11.50
CA ALA A 73 6.19 -12.41 -11.03
C ALA A 73 6.75 -13.08 -9.76
N ASP A 74 8.08 -13.22 -9.65
CA ASP A 74 8.72 -13.80 -8.46
C ASP A 74 8.60 -12.91 -7.22
N ILE A 75 8.49 -11.60 -7.42
CA ILE A 75 8.28 -10.63 -6.34
C ILE A 75 6.81 -10.59 -5.93
N LEU A 76 5.90 -10.48 -6.90
CA LEU A 76 4.46 -10.47 -6.63
C LEU A 76 4.01 -11.77 -5.97
N ALA A 77 4.59 -12.93 -6.34
CA ALA A 77 4.32 -14.20 -5.67
C ALA A 77 4.81 -14.23 -4.20
N ALA A 78 5.79 -13.39 -3.84
CA ALA A 78 6.29 -13.29 -2.48
C ALA A 78 5.51 -12.29 -1.61
N PHE A 79 4.61 -11.49 -2.19
CA PHE A 79 3.78 -10.50 -1.50
C PHE A 79 2.52 -11.14 -0.93
N ASP A 80 2.67 -11.90 0.16
CA ASP A 80 1.53 -12.24 1.00
C ASP A 80 1.00 -10.99 1.73
N GLY A 81 -0.15 -11.10 2.42
CA GLY A 81 -0.78 -9.94 3.05
C GLY A 81 0.12 -9.23 4.06
N ALA A 82 0.95 -9.97 4.80
CA ALA A 82 1.88 -9.40 5.77
C ALA A 82 3.07 -8.70 5.08
N THR A 83 3.65 -9.33 4.06
CA THR A 83 4.75 -8.76 3.27
C THR A 83 4.29 -7.51 2.53
N LEU A 84 3.10 -7.53 1.92
CA LEU A 84 2.53 -6.39 1.22
C LEU A 84 2.31 -5.23 2.19
N LEU A 85 1.78 -5.49 3.38
CA LEU A 85 1.62 -4.46 4.42
C LEU A 85 2.97 -3.86 4.85
N ALA A 86 3.99 -4.70 5.10
CA ALA A 86 5.32 -4.21 5.46
C ALA A 86 5.96 -3.39 4.32
N ALA A 87 5.79 -3.83 3.08
CA ALA A 87 6.25 -3.12 1.90
C ALA A 87 5.53 -1.77 1.72
N GLN A 88 4.22 -1.73 1.97
CA GLN A 88 3.41 -0.51 1.98
C GLN A 88 3.91 0.50 3.02
N GLU A 89 4.14 0.05 4.25
CA GLU A 89 4.65 0.90 5.33
C GLU A 89 6.03 1.48 4.99
N ALA A 90 6.94 0.63 4.49
CA ALA A 90 8.26 1.06 4.02
C ALA A 90 8.14 2.08 2.87
N PHE A 91 7.24 1.84 1.91
CA PHE A 91 7.02 2.71 0.77
C PHE A 91 6.51 4.10 1.17
N PHE A 92 5.44 4.20 1.96
CA PHE A 92 4.91 5.49 2.38
C PHE A 92 5.88 6.26 3.29
N ALA A 93 6.62 5.55 4.16
CA ALA A 93 7.65 6.18 4.98
C ALA A 93 8.79 6.78 4.11
N GLU A 94 9.20 6.08 3.05
CA GLU A 94 10.21 6.61 2.10
C GLU A 94 9.67 7.82 1.31
N MET A 95 8.41 7.80 0.88
CA MET A 95 7.77 8.96 0.23
C MET A 95 7.77 10.20 1.13
N VAL A 96 7.41 10.02 2.41
CA VAL A 96 7.43 11.11 3.40
C VAL A 96 8.83 11.67 3.58
N ASP A 97 9.84 10.80 3.73
CA ASP A 97 11.24 11.20 3.91
C ASP A 97 11.76 11.96 2.67
N PHE A 98 11.43 11.48 1.46
CA PHE A 98 11.78 12.15 0.21
C PHE A 98 11.17 13.56 0.13
N PHE A 99 9.87 13.73 0.35
CA PHE A 99 9.26 15.06 0.27
C PHE A 99 9.73 16.00 1.38
N ARG A 100 9.95 15.48 2.60
CA ARG A 100 10.50 16.27 3.70
C ARG A 100 11.91 16.77 3.37
N SER A 101 12.78 15.91 2.87
CA SER A 101 14.15 16.31 2.48
C SER A 101 14.17 17.31 1.32
N ARG A 102 13.15 17.30 0.45
CA ARG A 102 12.93 18.29 -0.62
C ARG A 102 12.34 19.62 -0.14
N GLY A 103 12.07 19.80 1.16
CA GLY A 103 11.40 20.98 1.70
C GLY A 103 9.90 21.05 1.35
N ARG A 104 9.31 19.96 0.87
CA ARG A 104 7.88 19.85 0.51
C ARG A 104 7.09 19.25 1.66
N ALA A 105 7.10 19.96 2.78
CA ALA A 105 6.40 19.55 4.00
C ALA A 105 4.89 19.34 3.78
N ASP A 106 4.30 20.10 2.85
CA ASP A 106 2.91 19.96 2.40
C ASP A 106 2.62 18.56 1.85
N ARG A 107 3.45 18.06 0.93
CA ARG A 107 3.29 16.72 0.33
C ARG A 107 3.61 15.62 1.31
N ALA A 108 4.67 15.78 2.11
CA ALA A 108 4.98 14.84 3.19
C ALA A 108 3.80 14.70 4.17
N ALA A 109 3.16 15.81 4.55
CA ALA A 109 1.98 15.79 5.42
C ALA A 109 0.77 15.13 4.74
N ALA A 110 0.53 15.41 3.45
CA ALA A 110 -0.56 14.78 2.70
C ALA A 110 -0.43 13.26 2.63
N VAL A 111 0.78 12.76 2.33
CA VAL A 111 1.09 11.32 2.30
C VAL A 111 0.92 10.69 3.67
N ALA A 112 1.54 11.27 4.71
CA ALA A 112 1.45 10.75 6.07
C ALA A 112 0.00 10.71 6.59
N LYS A 113 -0.79 11.74 6.28
CA LYS A 113 -2.19 11.83 6.71
C LYS A 113 -3.06 10.79 6.02
N HIS A 114 -2.83 10.50 4.74
CA HIS A 114 -3.55 9.45 4.02
C HIS A 114 -3.25 8.06 4.59
N ALA A 115 -1.98 7.74 4.82
CA ALA A 115 -1.60 6.47 5.42
C ALA A 115 -2.23 6.28 6.82
N ALA A 116 -2.19 7.33 7.65
CA ALA A 116 -2.80 7.30 8.98
C ALA A 116 -4.33 7.18 8.94
N LEU A 117 -4.99 7.87 8.00
CA LEU A 117 -6.43 7.80 7.81
C LEU A 117 -6.87 6.38 7.44
N MET A 118 -6.15 5.72 6.52
CA MET A 118 -6.50 4.36 6.11
C MET A 118 -6.35 3.38 7.28
N GLN A 119 -5.25 3.45 8.02
CA GLN A 119 -5.07 2.60 9.21
C GLN A 119 -6.17 2.81 10.24
N ALA A 120 -6.63 4.05 10.43
CA ALA A 120 -7.75 4.34 11.31
C ALA A 120 -9.08 3.76 10.78
N ALA A 121 -9.32 3.84 9.47
CA ALA A 121 -10.50 3.28 8.83
C ALA A 121 -10.54 1.75 8.94
N VAL A 122 -9.42 1.06 8.70
CA VAL A 122 -9.29 -0.39 8.87
C VAL A 122 -9.59 -0.80 10.32
N ARG A 123 -8.95 -0.16 11.30
CA ARG A 123 -9.22 -0.44 12.73
C ARG A 123 -10.69 -0.22 13.11
N ALA A 124 -11.31 0.82 12.57
CA ALA A 124 -12.73 1.09 12.80
C ALA A 124 -13.62 -0.01 12.20
N ALA A 125 -13.32 -0.46 10.98
CA ALA A 125 -14.04 -1.55 10.33
C ALA A 125 -13.87 -2.88 11.07
N GLU A 126 -12.65 -3.21 11.52
CA GLU A 126 -12.37 -4.40 12.34
C GLU A 126 -13.19 -4.39 13.64
N ALA A 127 -13.23 -3.24 14.33
CA ALA A 127 -14.02 -3.08 15.56
C ALA A 127 -15.53 -3.23 15.31
N GLN A 128 -16.04 -2.72 14.17
CA GLN A 128 -17.44 -2.90 13.78
C GLN A 128 -17.77 -4.37 13.50
N VAL A 129 -16.92 -5.08 12.77
CA VAL A 129 -17.09 -6.50 12.47
C VAL A 129 -17.06 -7.33 13.76
N ALA A 130 -16.12 -7.04 14.67
CA ALA A 130 -16.02 -7.73 15.96
C ALA A 130 -17.26 -7.52 16.87
N ALA A 131 -17.99 -6.42 16.67
CA ALA A 131 -19.22 -6.13 17.40
C ALA A 131 -20.46 -6.87 16.85
N ILE A 132 -20.37 -7.49 15.67
CA ILE A 132 -21.48 -8.26 15.08
C ILE A 132 -21.72 -9.51 15.94
N ARG A 133 -22.94 -9.62 16.48
CA ARG A 133 -23.45 -10.80 17.22
C ARG A 133 -24.15 -11.74 16.22
N PRO A 134 -23.60 -12.92 15.88
CA PRO A 134 -24.19 -13.82 14.90
C PRO A 134 -25.62 -14.27 15.27
N GLU A 135 -25.88 -14.46 16.57
CA GLU A 135 -27.17 -14.86 17.13
C GLU A 135 -28.32 -13.87 16.82
N THR A 136 -28.03 -12.58 16.65
CA THR A 136 -29.05 -11.56 16.33
C THR A 136 -29.48 -11.59 14.86
N ILE A 137 -28.67 -12.16 13.97
CA ILE A 137 -28.95 -12.23 12.53
C ILE A 137 -29.95 -13.35 12.21
N LEU A 138 -29.91 -14.45 12.96
CA LEU A 138 -30.77 -15.63 12.73
C LEU A 138 -32.13 -15.55 13.44
N GLY A 139 -32.23 -14.77 14.53
CA GLY A 139 -33.46 -14.61 15.32
C GLY A 139 -34.61 -13.87 14.62
N GLY A 140 -34.36 -13.23 13.47
CA GLY A 140 -35.38 -12.51 12.69
C GLY A 140 -36.16 -13.37 11.68
N THR A 141 -35.83 -14.66 11.53
CA THR A 141 -36.43 -15.52 10.47
C THR A 141 -37.30 -16.67 10.98
N SER A 142 -37.49 -16.81 12.29
CA SER A 142 -38.29 -17.91 12.85
C SER A 142 -39.54 -17.41 13.55
N GLY A 143 -40.71 -17.67 12.95
CA GLY A 143 -41.97 -17.70 13.68
C GLY A 143 -43.12 -16.81 13.16
N ALA A 144 -43.47 -16.87 11.88
CA ALA A 144 -44.81 -16.51 11.43
C ALA A 144 -45.34 -17.55 10.45
N SER A 145 -46.09 -18.53 10.96
CA SER A 145 -47.05 -19.31 10.17
C SER A 145 -48.38 -19.28 10.94
N PRO A 146 -49.40 -18.54 10.44
CA PRO A 146 -50.73 -18.60 11.01
C PRO A 146 -51.43 -19.85 10.47
N GLY A 147 -51.93 -20.68 11.39
CA GLY A 147 -52.91 -21.73 11.11
C GLY A 147 -54.33 -21.20 11.07
#